data_AF-A0A661F6Q1-F1
#
_entry.id   AF-A0A661F6Q1-F1
#
_cell.length_a   1.000
_cell.length_b   1.000
_cell.length_c   1.000
_cell.angle_alpha   90.00
_cell.angle_beta   90.00
_cell.angle_gamma   90.00
#
_symmetry.space_group_name_H-M   'P 1'
#
loop_
_entity.id
_entity.type
_entity.pdbx_description
1 polymer ?
#
loop_
_entity_poly.entity_id
_entity_poly.type
_entity_poly.pdbx_seq_one_letter_code
_entity_poly.pdbx_strand_id
1 'polypeptide(L)'
;MPSWQTSDDGYDAKHYYTQSSDSKGHHAKMQIKVPTNIAGEIARLVQSGVIPEYDTAQALVRDAIIHRLHTVNEWIKDEDLTRTITMWTIHEHAIHKASQREQFKEMMAGVDEHCQFLMNRGLNNDVKVYVNDLLEKNTAVPDELRSEYIANLEAKLKVVGGWYEA
;
A
#
# COMPACT_ATOMS: atom_id res chain seq x y z
N MET A 1 10.63 -24.82 -9.07
CA MET A 1 10.67 -23.51 -9.76
C MET A 1 11.61 -23.61 -10.93
N PRO A 2 11.29 -23.13 -12.14
CA PRO A 2 12.22 -23.20 -13.26
C PRO A 2 13.32 -22.14 -13.06
N SER A 3 14.57 -22.58 -12.96
CA SER A 3 15.74 -21.71 -12.90
C SER A 3 16.14 -21.27 -14.31
N TRP A 4 15.84 -20.03 -14.68
CA TRP A 4 16.39 -19.40 -15.87
C TRP A 4 17.83 -18.97 -15.57
N GLN A 5 18.81 -19.79 -15.97
CA GLN A 5 20.22 -19.41 -15.93
C GLN A 5 20.56 -18.63 -17.20
N THR A 6 20.93 -17.37 -17.08
CA THR A 6 21.57 -16.58 -18.12
C THR A 6 23.05 -16.41 -17.77
N SER A 7 23.95 -16.85 -18.66
CA SER A 7 25.39 -16.66 -18.55
C SER A 7 25.75 -15.18 -18.72
N ASP A 8 26.57 -14.64 -17.81
CA ASP A 8 26.92 -13.21 -17.69
C ASP A 8 28.10 -12.81 -18.60
N ASP A 9 28.53 -13.70 -19.48
CA ASP A 9 29.88 -13.69 -20.05
C ASP A 9 30.04 -12.78 -21.30
N GLY A 10 29.09 -11.86 -21.53
CA GLY A 10 29.06 -11.01 -22.72
C GLY A 10 28.50 -9.59 -22.51
N TYR A 11 28.37 -9.14 -21.27
CA TYR A 11 27.76 -7.87 -20.93
C TYR A 11 28.69 -6.67 -21.22
N ASP A 12 28.33 -5.84 -22.20
CA ASP A 12 28.90 -4.51 -22.42
C ASP A 12 27.78 -3.47 -22.33
N ALA A 13 27.79 -2.66 -21.27
CA ALA A 13 26.81 -1.59 -21.06
C ALA A 13 26.83 -0.52 -22.18
N LYS A 14 27.87 -0.48 -23.03
CA LYS A 14 27.93 0.38 -24.22
C LYS A 14 27.34 -0.26 -25.47
N HIS A 15 26.96 -1.54 -25.43
CA HIS A 15 26.31 -2.21 -26.55
C HIS A 15 24.80 -1.98 -26.48
N TYR A 16 24.33 -1.02 -27.27
CA TYR A 16 22.92 -0.65 -27.31
C TYR A 16 22.04 -1.84 -27.71
N TYR A 17 20.98 -2.10 -26.93
CA TYR A 17 20.04 -3.21 -27.13
C TYR A 17 19.02 -2.91 -28.25
N THR A 18 19.50 -2.49 -29.41
CA THR A 18 18.68 -1.97 -30.51
C THR A 18 18.21 -3.06 -31.46
N GLN A 19 18.75 -4.27 -31.34
CA GLN A 19 18.29 -5.43 -32.09
C GLN A 19 17.03 -6.07 -31.45
N SER A 20 16.05 -6.38 -32.29
CA SER A 20 14.74 -6.92 -31.89
C SER A 20 14.66 -8.44 -31.94
N SER A 21 15.76 -9.13 -32.17
CA SER A 21 15.79 -10.58 -32.41
C SER A 21 16.65 -11.28 -31.37
N ASP A 22 16.10 -12.31 -30.72
CA ASP A 22 16.94 -13.35 -30.14
C ASP A 22 17.71 -14.08 -31.26
N SER A 23 18.68 -14.92 -30.91
CA SER A 23 19.43 -15.75 -31.87
C SER A 23 18.54 -16.74 -32.66
N LYS A 24 17.23 -16.77 -32.39
CA LYS A 24 16.21 -17.62 -33.04
C LYS A 24 15.12 -16.82 -33.78
N GLY A 25 15.21 -15.48 -33.84
CA GLY A 25 14.30 -14.60 -34.56
C GLY A 25 12.91 -14.38 -33.95
N HIS A 26 12.65 -14.75 -32.70
CA HIS A 26 11.34 -14.56 -32.08
C HIS A 26 11.12 -13.10 -31.64
N HIS A 27 10.00 -12.51 -32.04
CA HIS A 27 9.57 -11.19 -31.59
C HIS A 27 8.06 -11.16 -31.33
N ALA A 28 7.65 -10.58 -30.20
CA ALA A 28 6.25 -10.33 -29.89
C ALA A 28 5.97 -8.83 -30.08
N LYS A 29 4.95 -8.50 -30.89
CA LYS A 29 4.51 -7.10 -31.04
C LYS A 29 3.54 -6.75 -29.92
N MET A 30 3.85 -5.72 -29.15
CA MET A 30 2.99 -5.17 -28.11
C MET A 30 2.62 -3.73 -28.44
N GLN A 31 1.38 -3.34 -28.13
CA GLN A 31 0.89 -1.98 -28.29
C GLN A 31 0.79 -1.34 -26.92
N ILE A 32 1.44 -0.19 -26.73
CA ILE A 32 1.40 0.57 -25.48
C ILE A 32 0.83 1.96 -25.74
N LYS A 33 -0.06 2.43 -24.85
CA LYS A 33 -0.57 3.80 -24.90
C LYS A 33 0.41 4.71 -24.17
N VAL A 34 0.96 5.69 -24.88
CA VAL A 34 1.90 6.66 -24.34
C VAL A 34 1.30 8.06 -24.45
N PRO A 35 1.40 8.91 -23.41
CA PRO A 35 1.00 10.32 -23.50
C PRO A 35 1.65 11.06 -24.68
N THR A 36 0.90 11.96 -25.31
CA THR A 36 1.32 12.64 -26.57
C THR A 36 2.61 13.44 -26.43
N ASN A 37 2.84 14.06 -25.27
CA ASN A 37 4.07 14.80 -24.98
C ASN A 37 5.31 13.87 -24.99
N ILE A 38 5.21 12.70 -24.38
CA ILE A 38 6.31 11.72 -24.35
C ILE A 38 6.56 11.14 -25.73
N ALA A 39 5.49 10.83 -26.48
CA ALA A 39 5.61 10.39 -27.86
C ALA A 39 6.30 11.43 -28.76
N GLY A 40 6.01 12.73 -28.54
CA GLY A 40 6.67 13.84 -29.22
C GLY A 40 8.17 13.94 -28.92
N GLU A 41 8.58 13.78 -27.67
CA GLU A 41 9.99 13.78 -27.28
C GLU A 41 10.76 12.58 -27.87
N ILE A 42 10.15 11.39 -27.87
CA ILE A 42 10.73 10.20 -28.50
C ILE A 42 10.93 10.44 -30.01
N ALA A 43 9.91 10.96 -30.68
CA ALA A 43 9.99 11.26 -32.11
C ALA A 43 11.08 12.29 -32.42
N ARG A 44 11.20 13.33 -31.59
CA ARG A 44 12.23 14.37 -31.72
C ARG A 44 13.64 13.79 -31.57
N LEU A 45 13.84 12.90 -30.59
CA LEU A 45 15.14 12.27 -30.36
C LEU A 45 15.55 11.37 -31.53
N VAL A 46 14.63 10.54 -32.03
CA VAL A 46 14.87 9.66 -33.18
C VAL A 46 15.14 10.49 -34.45
N GLN A 47 14.35 11.52 -34.72
CA GLN A 47 14.53 12.40 -35.87
C GLN A 47 15.82 13.22 -35.81
N SER A 48 16.34 13.49 -34.61
CA SER A 48 17.59 14.25 -34.46
C SER A 48 18.78 13.54 -35.10
N GLY A 49 18.76 12.19 -35.17
CA GLY A 49 19.86 11.38 -35.69
C GLY A 49 21.19 11.55 -34.96
N VAL A 50 21.21 12.24 -33.82
CA VAL A 50 22.42 12.54 -33.04
C VAL A 50 23.01 11.26 -32.43
N ILE A 51 22.14 10.29 -32.10
CA ILE A 51 22.50 8.97 -31.59
C ILE A 51 22.08 7.96 -32.67
N PRO A 52 23.03 7.47 -33.50
CA PRO A 52 22.73 6.58 -34.64
C PRO A 52 21.98 5.30 -34.25
N GLU A 53 22.16 4.84 -33.02
CA GLU A 53 21.57 3.61 -32.49
C GLU A 53 20.08 3.77 -32.16
N TYR A 54 19.60 5.00 -32.00
CA TYR A 54 18.17 5.31 -31.85
C TYR A 54 17.52 5.65 -33.19
N ASP A 55 17.72 4.75 -34.16
CA ASP A 55 17.16 4.82 -35.51
C ASP A 55 15.61 4.73 -35.54
N THR A 56 15.04 4.17 -34.48
CA THR A 56 13.61 3.89 -34.34
C THR A 56 13.14 4.18 -32.91
N ALA A 57 11.87 4.55 -32.77
CA ALA A 57 11.25 4.71 -31.45
C ALA A 57 11.30 3.41 -30.63
N GLN A 58 11.24 2.26 -31.32
CA GLN A 58 11.34 0.94 -30.69
C GLN A 58 12.74 0.68 -30.12
N ALA A 59 13.80 1.11 -30.79
CA ALA A 59 15.17 0.97 -30.30
C ALA A 59 15.37 1.71 -28.97
N LEU A 60 14.91 2.96 -28.90
CA LEU A 60 14.95 3.76 -27.68
C LEU A 60 14.12 3.13 -26.54
N VAL A 61 12.89 2.69 -26.84
CA VAL A 61 12.02 2.07 -25.84
C VAL A 61 12.60 0.76 -25.31
N ARG A 62 13.20 -0.07 -26.18
CA ARG A 62 13.85 -1.33 -25.75
C ARG A 62 15.02 -1.06 -24.81
N ASP A 63 15.85 -0.08 -25.16
CA ASP A 63 17.00 0.34 -24.36
C ASP A 63 16.57 0.88 -22.99
N ALA A 64 15.54 1.74 -22.94
CA ALA A 64 14.99 2.27 -21.70
C ALA A 64 14.42 1.16 -20.78
N ILE A 65 13.74 0.16 -21.36
CA ILE A 65 13.21 -0.99 -20.60
C ILE A 65 14.37 -1.79 -19.99
N ILE A 66 15.42 -2.08 -20.76
CA ILE A 66 16.54 -2.90 -20.28
C ILE A 66 17.34 -2.17 -19.22
N HIS A 67 17.65 -0.88 -19.41
CA HIS A 67 18.28 -0.06 -18.38
C HIS A 67 17.45 -0.03 -17.11
N ARG A 68 16.13 0.16 -17.21
CA ARG A 68 15.25 0.17 -16.04
C ARG A 68 15.22 -1.19 -15.34
N LEU A 69 15.21 -2.29 -16.09
CA LEU A 69 15.26 -3.64 -15.53
C LEU A 69 16.57 -3.90 -14.79
N HIS A 70 17.72 -3.47 -15.34
CA HIS A 70 19.00 -3.58 -14.64
C HIS A 70 19.01 -2.78 -13.34
N THR A 71 18.60 -1.51 -13.37
CA THR A 71 18.50 -0.69 -12.16
C THR A 71 17.59 -1.33 -11.11
N VAL A 72 16.43 -1.86 -11.51
CA VAL A 72 15.51 -2.53 -10.59
C VAL A 72 16.11 -3.85 -10.06
N ASN A 73 16.85 -4.60 -10.87
CA ASN A 73 17.52 -5.81 -10.42
C ASN A 73 18.65 -5.51 -9.43
N GLU A 74 19.40 -4.43 -9.64
CA GLU A 74 20.39 -3.93 -8.69
C GLU A 74 19.74 -3.53 -7.37
N TRP A 75 18.60 -2.83 -7.41
CA TRP A 75 17.81 -2.49 -6.23
C TRP A 75 17.32 -3.71 -5.45
N ILE A 76 16.95 -4.79 -6.14
CA ILE A 76 16.52 -6.04 -5.50
C ILE A 76 17.71 -6.75 -4.85
N LYS A 77 18.90 -6.66 -5.45
CA LYS A 77 20.14 -7.25 -4.92
C LYS A 77 20.78 -6.40 -3.82
N ASP A 78 20.39 -5.13 -3.72
CA ASP A 78 20.83 -4.22 -2.68
C ASP A 78 20.09 -4.54 -1.35
N GLU A 79 20.78 -5.29 -0.49
CA GLU A 79 20.30 -5.66 0.83
C GLU A 79 20.00 -4.42 1.70
N ASP A 80 20.73 -3.31 1.51
CA ASP A 80 20.52 -2.08 2.26
C ASP A 80 19.26 -1.33 1.81
N LEU A 81 18.95 -1.32 0.51
CA LEU A 81 17.69 -0.78 0.02
C LEU A 81 16.50 -1.62 0.49
N THR A 82 16.62 -2.95 0.42
CA THR A 82 15.58 -3.88 0.90
C THR A 82 15.32 -3.66 2.39
N ARG A 83 16.39 -3.55 3.19
CA ARG A 83 16.32 -3.26 4.62
C ARG A 83 15.68 -1.90 4.89
N THR A 84 16.04 -0.87 4.12
CA THR A 84 15.49 0.48 4.26
C THR A 84 13.99 0.46 3.98
N ILE A 85 13.55 -0.04 2.83
CA ILE A 85 12.12 -0.14 2.48
C ILE A 85 11.36 -0.92 3.55
N THR A 86 11.90 -2.05 4.00
CA THR A 86 11.28 -2.87 5.06
C THR A 86 11.11 -2.07 6.35
N MET A 87 12.14 -1.33 6.77
CA MET A 87 12.09 -0.50 7.96
C MET A 87 11.06 0.63 7.83
N TRP A 88 10.97 1.28 6.66
CA TRP A 88 9.97 2.30 6.38
C TRP A 88 8.55 1.75 6.44
N THR A 89 8.29 0.59 5.82
CA THR A 89 6.98 -0.07 5.87
C THR A 89 6.59 -0.44 7.30
N ILE A 90 7.54 -0.98 8.10
CA ILE A 90 7.30 -1.28 9.51
C ILE A 90 6.97 -0.01 10.29
N HIS A 91 7.71 1.07 10.05
CA HIS A 91 7.51 2.35 10.72
C HIS A 91 6.15 2.97 10.38
N GLU A 92 5.77 2.97 9.10
CA GLU A 92 4.46 3.45 8.66
C GLU A 92 3.33 2.64 9.28
N HIS A 93 3.43 1.31 9.26
CA HIS A 93 2.46 0.43 9.91
C HIS A 93 2.37 0.71 11.43
N ALA A 94 3.50 0.99 12.09
CA ALA A 94 3.51 1.32 13.51
C ALA A 94 2.81 2.66 13.79
N ILE A 95 3.07 3.69 12.98
CA ILE A 95 2.39 5.00 13.07
C ILE A 95 0.89 4.84 12.83
N HIS A 96 0.50 4.10 11.79
CA HIS A 96 -0.91 3.88 11.45
C HIS A 96 -1.63 3.17 12.60
N LYS A 97 -1.03 2.13 13.18
CA LYS A 97 -1.58 1.43 14.35
C LYS A 97 -1.68 2.32 15.57
N ALA A 98 -0.68 3.17 15.83
CA ALA A 98 -0.71 4.13 16.93
C ALA A 98 -1.85 5.14 16.74
N SER A 99 -2.03 5.66 15.52
CA SER A 99 -3.12 6.58 15.19
C SER A 99 -4.49 5.92 15.35
N GLN A 100 -4.65 4.67 14.90
CA GLN A 100 -5.90 3.92 15.08
C GLN A 100 -6.21 3.70 16.56
N ARG A 101 -5.19 3.40 17.37
CA ARG A 101 -5.35 3.26 18.82
C ARG A 101 -5.75 4.56 19.49
N GLU A 102 -5.22 5.70 19.04
CA GLU A 102 -5.59 6.99 19.60
C GLU A 102 -7.02 7.39 19.25
N GLN A 103 -7.42 7.25 17.98
CA GLN A 103 -8.80 7.46 17.55
C GLN A 103 -9.79 6.56 18.28
N PHE A 104 -9.40 5.31 18.54
CA PHE A 104 -10.20 4.39 19.34
C PHE A 104 -10.40 4.88 20.78
N LYS A 105 -9.34 5.39 21.43
CA LYS A 105 -9.46 5.98 22.78
C LYS A 105 -10.36 7.20 22.80
N GLU A 106 -10.24 8.09 21.82
CA GLU A 106 -11.10 9.28 21.70
C GLU A 106 -12.56 8.89 21.52
N MET A 107 -12.84 7.90 20.66
CA MET A 107 -14.18 7.35 20.48
C MET A 107 -14.74 6.78 21.80
N MET A 108 -13.95 5.97 22.51
CA MET A 108 -14.37 5.41 23.80
C MET A 108 -14.58 6.48 24.86
N ALA A 109 -13.75 7.53 24.90
CA ALA A 109 -13.95 8.66 25.79
C ALA A 109 -15.29 9.37 25.53
N GLY A 110 -15.67 9.57 24.26
CA GLY A 110 -16.98 10.12 23.90
C GLY A 110 -18.16 9.23 24.32
N VAL A 111 -18.02 7.92 24.18
CA VAL A 111 -19.02 6.95 24.67
C VAL A 111 -19.16 7.03 26.19
N ASP A 112 -18.03 7.12 26.91
CA ASP A 112 -17.97 7.24 28.36
C ASP A 112 -18.65 8.51 28.86
N GLU A 113 -18.33 9.65 28.26
CA GLU A 113 -18.94 10.95 28.58
C GLU A 113 -20.45 10.91 28.37
N HIS A 114 -20.93 10.33 27.26
CA HIS A 114 -22.36 10.23 27.00
C HIS A 114 -23.07 9.30 28.00
N CYS A 115 -22.47 8.16 28.32
CA CYS A 115 -23.01 7.25 29.33
C CYS A 115 -23.08 7.93 30.71
N GLN A 116 -22.02 8.60 31.13
CA GLN A 116 -21.99 9.35 32.40
C GLN A 116 -23.05 10.45 32.42
N PHE A 117 -23.22 11.19 31.31
CA PHE A 117 -24.24 12.21 31.18
C PHE A 117 -25.66 11.65 31.42
N LEU A 118 -25.98 10.51 30.81
CA LEU A 118 -27.27 9.85 30.98
C LEU A 118 -27.43 9.28 32.41
N MET A 119 -26.40 8.66 32.97
CA MET A 119 -26.41 8.13 34.34
C MET A 119 -26.60 9.23 35.39
N ASN A 120 -25.92 10.37 35.25
CA ASN A 120 -26.05 11.51 36.15
C ASN A 120 -27.45 12.13 36.14
N ARG A 121 -28.24 11.88 35.10
CA ARG A 121 -29.66 12.28 34.98
C ARG A 121 -30.64 11.19 35.42
N GLY A 122 -30.14 10.04 35.87
CA GLY A 122 -30.97 8.89 36.25
C GLY A 122 -31.58 8.15 35.05
N LEU A 123 -31.14 8.42 33.82
CA LEU A 123 -31.67 7.84 32.59
C LEU A 123 -31.04 6.47 32.28
N ASN A 124 -31.10 5.55 33.24
CA ASN A 124 -30.42 4.25 33.16
C ASN A 124 -30.94 3.35 32.02
N ASN A 125 -32.22 3.47 31.67
CA ASN A 125 -32.77 2.75 30.52
C ASN A 125 -32.22 3.29 29.19
N ASP A 126 -32.02 4.60 29.08
CA ASP A 126 -31.47 5.22 27.88
C ASP A 126 -29.99 4.83 27.69
N VAL A 127 -29.23 4.66 28.77
CA VAL A 127 -27.87 4.10 28.70
C VAL A 127 -27.88 2.69 28.12
N LYS A 128 -28.81 1.83 28.57
CA LYS A 128 -28.93 0.45 28.05
C LYS A 128 -29.27 0.45 26.56
N VAL A 129 -30.22 1.28 26.14
CA VAL A 129 -30.60 1.41 24.72
C VAL A 129 -29.42 1.91 23.89
N TYR A 130 -28.74 2.96 24.34
CA TYR A 130 -27.58 3.54 23.66
C TYR A 130 -26.44 2.52 23.50
N VAL A 131 -26.06 1.83 24.57
CA VAL A 131 -24.98 0.84 24.53
C VAL A 131 -25.34 -0.38 23.68
N ASN A 132 -26.60 -0.83 23.71
CA ASN A 132 -27.05 -1.91 22.83
C ASN A 132 -27.03 -1.51 21.34
N ASP A 133 -27.44 -0.28 21.00
CA ASP A 133 -27.35 0.22 19.62
C ASP A 133 -25.88 0.29 19.13
N LEU A 134 -24.96 0.66 20.01
CA LEU A 134 -23.52 0.63 19.74
C LEU A 134 -22.97 -0.79 19.57
N LEU A 135 -23.48 -1.77 20.33
CA LEU A 135 -23.11 -3.17 20.19
C LEU A 135 -23.64 -3.76 18.86
N GLU A 136 -24.84 -3.38 18.43
CA GLU A 136 -25.40 -3.80 17.14
C GLU A 136 -24.63 -3.19 15.95
N LYS A 137 -24.12 -1.96 16.11
CA LYS A 137 -23.35 -1.23 15.08
C LYS A 137 -21.83 -1.41 15.17
N ASN A 138 -21.35 -2.48 15.83
CA ASN A 138 -19.92 -2.73 16.05
C ASN A 138 -19.10 -3.01 14.77
N THR A 139 -19.76 -3.17 13.61
CA THR A 139 -19.12 -3.42 12.31
C THR A 139 -18.29 -2.25 11.82
N ALA A 140 -18.56 -1.03 12.31
CA ALA A 140 -17.76 0.15 12.02
C ALA A 140 -16.40 0.18 12.73
N VAL A 141 -16.20 -0.67 13.74
CA VAL A 141 -14.93 -0.77 14.49
C VAL A 141 -14.01 -1.79 13.81
N PRO A 142 -12.70 -1.48 13.63
CA PRO A 142 -11.73 -2.41 13.09
C PRO A 142 -11.71 -3.74 13.85
N ASP A 143 -11.55 -4.86 13.13
CA ASP A 143 -11.58 -6.21 13.71
C ASP A 143 -10.60 -6.37 14.88
N GLU A 144 -9.41 -5.78 14.78
CA GLU A 144 -8.35 -5.82 15.79
C GLU A 144 -8.75 -5.20 17.14
N LEU A 145 -9.72 -4.27 17.14
CA LEU A 145 -10.16 -3.52 18.32
C LEU A 145 -11.58 -3.91 18.76
N ARG A 146 -12.30 -4.70 17.95
CA ARG A 146 -13.72 -5.02 18.19
C ARG A 146 -13.93 -5.79 19.49
N SER A 147 -13.05 -6.74 19.83
CA SER A 147 -13.17 -7.48 21.09
C SER A 147 -13.03 -6.57 22.32
N GLU A 148 -12.11 -5.60 22.27
CA GLU A 148 -11.90 -4.62 23.33
C GLU A 148 -13.06 -3.63 23.42
N TYR A 149 -13.59 -3.19 22.27
CA TYR A 149 -14.78 -2.37 22.17
C TYR A 149 -16.00 -3.02 22.84
N ILE A 150 -16.30 -4.27 22.45
CA ILE A 150 -17.43 -5.03 23.01
C ILE A 150 -17.25 -5.23 24.52
N ALA A 151 -16.06 -5.63 24.97
CA ALA A 151 -15.79 -5.83 26.39
C ALA A 151 -16.03 -4.56 27.22
N ASN A 152 -15.63 -3.39 26.71
CA ASN A 152 -15.87 -2.11 27.38
C ASN A 152 -17.37 -1.75 27.44
N LEU A 153 -18.11 -1.98 26.35
CA LEU A 153 -19.56 -1.74 26.32
C LEU A 153 -20.33 -2.68 27.25
N GLU A 154 -19.97 -3.97 27.28
CA GLU A 154 -20.57 -4.95 28.20
C GLU A 154 -20.29 -4.60 29.67
N ALA A 155 -19.08 -4.11 29.97
CA ALA A 155 -18.75 -3.64 31.32
C ALA A 155 -19.68 -2.49 31.76
N LYS A 156 -20.02 -1.57 30.84
CA LYS A 156 -20.97 -0.47 31.12
C LYS A 156 -22.38 -0.97 31.38
N LEU A 157 -22.85 -1.94 30.59
CA LEU A 157 -24.17 -2.57 30.83
C LEU A 157 -24.23 -3.25 32.20
N LYS A 158 -23.15 -3.92 32.63
CA LYS A 158 -23.06 -4.51 33.98
C LYS A 158 -23.12 -3.46 35.07
N VAL A 159 -22.40 -2.34 34.90
CA VAL A 159 -22.47 -1.22 35.85
C VAL A 159 -23.91 -0.73 35.97
N VAL A 160 -24.61 -0.44 34.87
CA VAL A 160 -26.00 0.06 34.91
C VAL A 160 -27.00 -0.99 35.40
N GLY A 161 -26.76 -2.27 35.11
CA GLY A 161 -27.61 -3.39 35.55
C GLY A 161 -27.51 -3.67 37.05
N GLY A 162 -26.33 -3.46 37.66
CA GLY A 162 -26.10 -3.71 39.08
C GLY A 162 -26.76 -2.70 40.04
N TRP A 163 -27.28 -1.57 39.56
CA TRP A 163 -27.99 -0.58 40.40
C TRP A 163 -29.43 -0.97 40.74
N TYR A 164 -29.92 -2.12 40.28
CA TYR A 164 -31.28 -2.62 40.55
C TYR A 164 -31.34 -3.80 41.55
N GLU A 165 -30.22 -4.21 42.14
CA GLU A 165 -30.16 -5.31 43.15
C GLU A 165 -29.77 -4.83 44.57
N ALA A 166 -29.95 -3.55 44.90
CA ALA A 166 -29.75 -3.02 46.26
C ALA A 166 -31.01 -2.36 46.82
#